data_AF-X1D8G4-F1
#
_entry.id   AF-X1D8G4-F1
#
_cell.length_a   1.000
_cell.length_b   1.000
_cell.length_c   1.000
_cell.angle_alpha   90.00
_cell.angle_beta   90.00
_cell.angle_gamma   90.00
#
_symmetry.space_group_name_H-M   'P 1'
#
loop_
_entity.id
_entity.type
_entity.pdbx_description
1 polymer ?
#
loop_
_entity_poly.entity_id
_entity_poly.type
_entity_poly.pdbx_seq_one_letter_code
_entity_poly.pdbx_strand_id
1 'polypeptide(L)'
;ELNDFVIQKLLKINGIGLSTTTKILHTLYPKIIPMIDNTLQKKYREVINDGWTEKQADVIFIDFYNNLKMGSNRENLNYIFDKLLENNIQYLSKIRIFDILWWSYLKAEKLREDKGINWSTIKFINGGLVKKIR
;
A
#
# COMPACT_ATOMS: atom_id res chain seq x y z
N GLU A 1 12.53 17.84 -5.08
CA GLU A 1 11.23 17.61 -4.43
C GLU A 1 10.17 17.34 -5.50
N LEU A 2 9.16 16.52 -5.20
CA LEU A 2 8.02 16.37 -6.08
C LEU A 2 7.20 17.66 -6.00
N ASN A 3 7.06 18.36 -7.12
CA ASN A 3 6.31 19.61 -7.15
C ASN A 3 4.80 19.30 -7.05
N ASP A 4 4.13 19.82 -6.03
CA ASP A 4 2.68 19.68 -5.83
C ASP A 4 1.87 20.01 -7.09
N PHE A 5 2.37 20.93 -7.92
CA PHE A 5 1.80 21.29 -9.21
C PHE A 5 1.73 20.12 -10.20
N VAL A 6 2.73 19.22 -10.21
CA VAL A 6 2.78 18.04 -11.10
C VAL A 6 1.74 17.00 -10.66
N ILE A 7 1.61 16.78 -9.35
CA ILE A 7 0.57 15.90 -8.78
C ILE A 7 -0.81 16.44 -9.12
N GLN A 8 -1.04 17.73 -8.88
CA GLN A 8 -2.30 18.40 -9.16
C GLN A 8 -2.66 18.37 -10.65
N LYS A 9 -1.68 18.55 -11.54
CA LYS A 9 -1.90 18.43 -12.99
C LYS A 9 -2.31 17.02 -13.40
N LEU A 10 -1.61 15.99 -12.91
CA LEU A 10 -1.91 14.60 -13.26
C LEU A 10 -3.25 14.12 -12.67
N LEU A 11 -3.61 14.55 -11.47
CA LEU A 11 -4.92 14.27 -10.86
C LEU A 11 -6.08 14.97 -11.59
N LYS A 12 -5.80 16.07 -12.31
CA LYS A 12 -6.81 16.85 -13.05
C LYS A 12 -6.93 16.45 -14.53
N ILE A 13 -6.15 15.47 -15.01
CA ILE A 13 -6.31 14.99 -16.39
C ILE A 13 -7.63 14.23 -16.49
N ASN A 14 -8.62 14.83 -17.14
CA ASN A 14 -9.90 14.19 -17.41
C ASN A 14 -9.69 12.85 -18.12
N GLY A 15 -10.28 11.79 -17.57
CA GLY A 15 -10.19 10.43 -18.11
C GLY A 15 -9.07 9.56 -17.53
N ILE A 16 -8.16 10.11 -16.72
CA ILE A 16 -7.17 9.32 -15.98
C ILE A 16 -7.59 9.21 -14.52
N GLY A 17 -8.01 8.01 -14.11
CA GLY A 17 -8.40 7.72 -12.72
C GLY A 17 -7.21 7.69 -11.76
N LEU A 18 -7.50 7.85 -10.46
CA LEU A 18 -6.49 7.94 -9.39
C LEU A 18 -5.49 6.76 -9.41
N SER A 19 -5.96 5.54 -9.70
CA SER A 19 -5.08 4.37 -9.78
C SER A 19 -4.02 4.50 -10.86
N THR A 20 -4.40 4.97 -12.04
CA THR A 20 -3.48 5.15 -13.15
C THR A 20 -2.50 6.29 -12.84
N THR A 21 -2.99 7.39 -12.29
CA THR A 21 -2.16 8.54 -11.91
C THR A 21 -1.10 8.16 -10.87
N THR A 22 -1.50 7.46 -9.80
CA THR A 22 -0.55 7.05 -8.76
C THR A 22 0.49 6.06 -9.26
N LYS A 23 0.14 5.15 -10.18
CA LYS A 23 1.09 4.24 -10.82
C LYS A 23 2.17 5.00 -11.60
N ILE A 24 1.76 5.95 -12.45
CA ILE A 24 2.69 6.77 -13.25
C ILE A 24 3.59 7.58 -12.31
N LEU A 25 2.99 8.26 -11.32
CA LEU A 25 3.73 9.05 -10.34
C LEU A 25 4.68 8.20 -9.49
N HIS A 26 4.29 6.98 -9.12
CA HIS A 26 5.13 6.06 -8.37
C HIS A 26 6.35 5.62 -9.18
N THR A 27 6.22 5.40 -10.48
CA THR A 27 7.38 5.10 -11.36
C THR A 27 8.38 6.24 -11.36
N LEU A 28 7.91 7.48 -11.37
CA LEU A 28 8.78 8.67 -11.39
C LEU A 28 9.34 9.00 -10.00
N TYR A 29 8.57 8.75 -8.93
CA TYR A 29 8.88 9.17 -7.57
C TYR A 29 8.57 8.06 -6.51
N PRO A 30 9.21 6.88 -6.61
CA PRO A 30 8.86 5.70 -5.80
C PRO A 30 9.19 5.84 -4.31
N LYS A 31 9.99 6.85 -3.94
CA LYS A 31 10.33 7.17 -2.55
C LYS A 31 9.30 8.07 -1.87
N ILE A 32 8.41 8.67 -2.65
CA ILE A 32 7.46 9.67 -2.19
C ILE A 32 6.06 9.10 -2.39
N ILE A 33 5.67 8.83 -3.63
CA ILE A 33 4.27 8.55 -3.97
C ILE A 33 3.95 7.06 -3.77
N PRO A 34 2.90 6.68 -3.02
CA PRO A 34 2.42 5.31 -2.99
C PRO A 34 1.61 4.94 -4.24
N MET A 35 1.46 3.64 -4.50
CA MET A 35 0.65 3.13 -5.60
C MET A 35 -0.77 2.80 -5.11
N ILE A 36 -1.72 3.71 -5.33
CA ILE A 36 -3.08 3.58 -4.82
C ILE A 36 -4.01 2.99 -5.88
N ASP A 37 -4.14 1.65 -5.92
CA ASP A 37 -5.02 0.98 -6.88
C ASP A 37 -6.51 0.91 -6.46
N ASN A 38 -7.38 0.55 -7.40
CA ASN A 38 -8.83 0.50 -7.22
C ASN A 38 -9.29 -0.38 -6.04
N THR A 39 -8.60 -1.47 -5.75
CA THR A 39 -8.89 -2.35 -4.60
C THR A 39 -8.62 -1.63 -3.29
N LEU A 40 -7.53 -0.86 -3.22
CA LEU A 40 -7.18 -0.05 -2.07
C LEU A 40 -8.20 1.06 -1.87
N GLN A 41 -8.57 1.75 -2.94
CA GLN A 41 -9.59 2.80 -2.92
C GLN A 41 -10.94 2.25 -2.41
N LYS A 42 -11.36 1.09 -2.92
CA LYS A 42 -12.59 0.42 -2.49
C LYS A 42 -12.56 0.10 -0.99
N LYS A 43 -11.50 -0.53 -0.49
CA LYS A 43 -11.41 -0.91 0.92
C LYS A 43 -11.23 0.30 1.84
N TYR A 44 -10.48 1.31 1.42
CA TYR A 44 -10.40 2.58 2.14
C TYR A 44 -11.80 3.21 2.27
N ARG A 45 -12.59 3.22 1.20
CA ARG A 45 -13.98 3.67 1.27
C ARG A 45 -14.83 2.81 2.20
N GLU A 46 -14.73 1.49 2.13
CA GLU A 46 -15.56 0.58 2.94
C GLU A 46 -15.26 0.65 4.45
N VAL A 47 -13.99 0.82 4.81
CA VAL A 47 -13.52 0.57 6.19
C VAL A 47 -13.06 1.83 6.90
N ILE A 48 -12.58 2.84 6.15
CA ILE A 48 -11.94 4.02 6.71
C ILE A 48 -12.79 5.27 6.52
N ASN A 49 -13.29 5.50 5.30
CA ASN A 49 -14.01 6.73 4.95
C ASN A 49 -15.05 6.48 3.86
N ASP A 50 -16.28 6.17 4.26
CA ASP A 50 -17.41 5.83 3.37
C ASP A 50 -17.84 6.98 2.43
N GLY A 51 -17.67 8.22 2.89
CA GLY A 51 -17.90 9.45 2.15
C GLY A 51 -16.80 9.82 1.14
N TRP A 52 -15.67 9.11 1.16
CA TRP A 52 -14.57 9.40 0.24
C TRP A 52 -14.96 9.15 -1.22
N THR A 53 -14.51 10.05 -2.10
CA THR A 53 -14.65 9.93 -3.56
C THR A 53 -13.33 10.21 -4.25
N GLU A 54 -13.16 9.74 -5.49
CA GLU A 54 -11.95 10.01 -6.29
C GLU A 54 -11.65 11.51 -6.48
N LYS A 55 -12.66 12.38 -6.34
CA LYS A 55 -12.48 13.84 -6.38
C LYS A 55 -11.68 14.40 -5.19
N GLN A 56 -11.58 13.63 -4.11
CA GLN A 56 -10.85 13.92 -2.88
C GLN A 56 -9.61 13.02 -2.77
N ALA A 57 -8.90 12.83 -3.89
CA ALA A 57 -7.73 11.95 -3.97
C ALA A 57 -6.63 12.32 -2.97
N ASP A 58 -6.52 13.59 -2.59
CA ASP A 58 -5.58 14.09 -1.58
C ASP A 58 -5.82 13.49 -0.19
N VAL A 59 -7.08 13.25 0.20
CA VAL A 59 -7.44 12.72 1.53
C VAL A 59 -6.81 11.35 1.78
N ILE A 60 -6.91 10.43 0.82
CA ILE A 60 -6.33 9.09 0.97
C ILE A 60 -4.79 9.13 1.03
N PHE A 61 -4.14 10.08 0.35
CA PHE A 61 -2.70 10.29 0.49
C PHE A 61 -2.32 10.82 1.88
N ILE A 62 -3.05 11.81 2.38
CA ILE A 62 -2.82 12.40 3.71
C ILE A 62 -2.94 11.31 4.78
N ASP A 63 -4.00 10.51 4.73
CA ASP A 63 -4.23 9.43 5.69
C ASP A 63 -3.15 8.36 5.59
N PHE A 64 -2.72 8.00 4.38
CA PHE A 64 -1.61 7.08 4.16
C PHE A 64 -0.34 7.58 4.86
N TYR A 65 0.05 8.84 4.66
CA TYR A 65 1.26 9.39 5.29
C TYR A 65 1.12 9.60 6.80
N ASN A 66 -0.05 9.97 7.29
CA ASN A 66 -0.30 10.07 8.72
C ASN A 66 -0.14 8.70 9.38
N ASN A 67 -0.68 7.65 8.76
CA ASN A 67 -0.54 6.28 9.22
C ASN A 67 0.93 5.80 9.19
N LEU A 68 1.66 6.15 8.11
CA LEU A 68 3.09 5.91 8.00
C LEU A 68 3.91 6.59 9.11
N LYS A 69 3.47 7.79 9.56
CA LYS A 69 4.15 8.57 10.60
C LYS A 69 3.83 8.08 12.02
N MET A 70 2.80 7.26 12.22
CA MET A 70 2.48 6.72 13.55
C MET A 70 3.66 5.90 14.09
N GLY A 71 4.00 6.12 15.37
CA GLY A 71 5.24 5.61 15.98
C GLY A 71 5.47 4.11 15.77
N SER A 72 4.50 3.28 16.17
CA SER A 72 4.59 1.82 16.03
C SER A 72 4.75 1.35 14.58
N ASN A 73 4.01 1.95 13.65
CA ASN A 73 4.09 1.59 12.23
C ASN A 73 5.43 2.00 11.62
N ARG A 74 5.93 3.19 11.99
CA ARG A 74 7.23 3.68 11.54
C ARG A 74 8.37 2.83 12.09
N GLU A 75 8.31 2.43 13.35
CA GLU A 75 9.29 1.54 13.98
C GLU A 75 9.30 0.15 13.33
N ASN A 76 8.13 -0.46 13.14
CA ASN A 76 8.01 -1.74 12.43
C ASN A 76 8.55 -1.65 11.00
N LEU A 77 8.25 -0.55 10.30
CA LEU A 77 8.73 -0.33 8.94
C LEU A 77 10.24 -0.10 8.88
N ASN A 78 10.81 0.61 9.87
CA ASN A 78 12.26 0.75 10.00
C ASN A 78 12.89 -0.63 10.21
N TYR A 79 12.37 -1.43 11.14
CA TYR A 79 12.86 -2.77 11.39
C TYR A 79 12.84 -3.65 10.14
N ILE A 80 11.72 -3.68 9.40
CA ILE A 80 11.61 -4.45 8.15
C ILE A 80 12.62 -3.93 7.12
N PHE A 81 12.72 -2.62 6.96
CA PHE A 81 13.66 -2.01 6.03
C PHE A 81 15.12 -2.37 6.36
N ASP A 82 15.50 -2.28 7.63
CA ASP A 82 16.85 -2.61 8.09
C ASP A 82 17.14 -4.11 7.85
N LYS A 83 16.17 -5.00 8.13
CA LYS A 83 16.28 -6.43 7.81
C LYS A 83 16.43 -6.71 6.32
N LEU A 84 15.74 -5.96 5.45
CA LEU A 84 15.90 -6.10 4.01
C LEU A 84 17.29 -5.65 3.56
N LEU A 85 17.82 -4.57 4.13
CA LEU A 85 19.18 -4.11 3.86
C LEU A 85 20.24 -5.13 4.30
N GLU A 86 20.10 -5.71 5.50
CA GLU A 86 20.95 -6.80 5.99
C GLU A 86 20.97 -8.01 5.03
N ASN A 87 19.88 -8.23 4.29
CA ASN A 87 19.73 -9.29 3.30
C ASN A 87 20.02 -8.84 1.85
N ASN A 88 20.72 -7.72 1.66
CA ASN A 88 21.10 -7.16 0.34
C ASN A 88 19.92 -6.76 -0.58
N ILE A 89 18.73 -6.52 -0.03
CA ILE A 89 17.57 -6.02 -0.79
C ILE A 89 17.56 -4.49 -0.70
N GLN A 90 18.23 -3.82 -1.64
CA GLN A 90 18.52 -2.38 -1.57
C GLN A 90 17.54 -1.49 -2.37
N TYR A 91 16.65 -2.09 -3.17
CA TYR A 91 15.80 -1.37 -4.12
C TYR A 91 14.38 -1.06 -3.62
N LEU A 92 14.03 -1.55 -2.42
CA LEU A 92 12.71 -1.30 -1.85
C LEU A 92 12.74 -0.09 -0.93
N SER A 93 12.04 0.98 -1.32
CA SER A 93 11.82 2.13 -0.45
C SER A 93 10.88 1.76 0.70
N LYS A 94 10.94 2.49 1.83
CA LYS A 94 9.98 2.35 2.94
C LYS A 94 8.53 2.51 2.47
N ILE A 95 8.28 3.45 1.55
CA ILE A 95 6.96 3.62 0.91
C ILE A 95 6.56 2.37 0.14
N ARG A 96 7.47 1.76 -0.63
CA ARG A 96 7.17 0.55 -1.40
C ARG A 96 6.94 -0.66 -0.49
N ILE A 97 7.70 -0.80 0.59
CA ILE A 97 7.49 -1.84 1.60
C ILE A 97 6.11 -1.68 2.22
N PHE A 98 5.77 -0.47 2.67
CA PHE A 98 4.47 -0.21 3.29
C PHE A 98 3.31 -0.46 2.32
N ASP A 99 3.44 -0.01 1.07
CA ASP A 99 2.50 -0.31 -0.01
C ASP A 99 2.34 -1.84 -0.21
N ILE A 100 3.43 -2.61 -0.30
CA ILE A 100 3.39 -4.08 -0.42
C ILE A 100 2.67 -4.73 0.78
N LEU A 101 2.96 -4.27 2.01
CA LEU A 101 2.32 -4.78 3.22
C LEU A 101 0.82 -4.49 3.20
N TRP A 102 0.45 -3.28 2.80
CA TRP A 102 -0.94 -2.88 2.67
C TRP A 102 -1.69 -3.69 1.59
N TRP A 103 -1.07 -3.90 0.43
CA TRP A 103 -1.55 -4.80 -0.63
C TRP A 103 -1.77 -6.22 -0.14
N SER A 104 -0.81 -6.74 0.62
CA SER A 104 -0.83 -8.09 1.16
C SER A 104 -1.96 -8.25 2.17
N TYR A 105 -2.18 -7.24 3.03
CA TYR A 105 -3.30 -7.18 3.96
C TYR A 105 -4.64 -7.16 3.24
N LEU A 106 -4.85 -6.31 2.24
CA LEU A 106 -6.14 -6.26 1.53
C LEU A 106 -6.43 -7.55 0.77
N LYS A 107 -5.40 -8.18 0.17
CA LYS A 107 -5.53 -9.49 -0.46
C LYS A 107 -5.86 -10.58 0.56
N ALA A 108 -5.28 -10.50 1.76
CA ALA A 108 -5.56 -11.39 2.87
C ALA A 108 -7.03 -11.30 3.29
N GLU A 109 -7.52 -10.09 3.53
CA GLU A 109 -8.92 -9.84 3.92
C GLU A 109 -9.89 -10.36 2.86
N LYS A 110 -9.62 -10.08 1.58
CA LYS A 110 -10.43 -10.61 0.48
C LYS A 110 -10.44 -12.14 0.45
N LEU A 111 -9.30 -12.81 0.65
CA LEU A 111 -9.25 -14.27 0.71
C LEU A 111 -9.95 -14.85 1.95
N ARG A 112 -9.98 -14.11 3.05
CA ARG A 112 -10.75 -14.47 4.24
C ARG A 112 -12.25 -14.38 3.96
N GLU A 113 -12.71 -13.28 3.39
CA GLU A 113 -14.11 -13.06 2.98
C GLU A 113 -14.55 -14.10 1.93
N ASP A 114 -13.80 -14.27 0.85
CA ASP A 114 -14.18 -15.11 -0.30
C ASP A 114 -14.01 -16.63 -0.03
N LYS A 115 -13.03 -17.02 0.78
CA LYS A 115 -12.58 -18.43 0.90
C LYS A 115 -12.41 -18.92 2.34
N GLY A 116 -12.74 -18.10 3.34
CA GLY A 116 -12.57 -18.44 4.76
C GLY A 116 -11.11 -18.66 5.19
N ILE A 117 -10.13 -18.17 4.42
CA ILE A 117 -8.71 -18.40 4.70
C ILE A 117 -8.23 -17.39 5.75
N ASN A 118 -7.86 -17.86 6.95
CA ASN A 118 -7.27 -17.03 7.99
C ASN A 118 -5.73 -16.99 7.86
N TRP A 119 -5.13 -15.81 7.79
CA TRP A 119 -3.68 -15.66 7.61
C TRP A 119 -2.85 -16.22 8.76
N SER A 120 -3.40 -16.31 9.99
CA SER A 120 -2.74 -16.98 11.12
C SER A 120 -2.48 -18.47 10.88
N THR A 121 -3.11 -19.06 9.86
CA THR A 121 -2.90 -20.45 9.46
C THR A 121 -1.76 -20.63 8.47
N ILE A 122 -1.22 -19.55 7.88
CA ILE A 122 -0.08 -19.58 6.97
C ILE A 122 1.20 -19.62 7.81
N LYS A 123 1.69 -20.82 8.10
CA LYS A 123 2.98 -21.03 8.77
C LYS A 123 4.11 -21.04 7.75
N PHE A 124 5.19 -20.32 8.05
CA PHE A 124 6.48 -20.54 7.40
C PHE A 124 6.98 -21.92 7.83
N ILE A 125 7.05 -22.86 6.89
CA ILE A 125 7.71 -24.15 7.09
C ILE A 125 8.98 -24.09 6.24
N ASN A 126 10.14 -24.22 6.89
CA ASN A 126 11.48 -24.07 6.34
C ASN A 126 11.62 -24.49 4.86
N GLY A 127 11.72 -23.50 3.97
CA GLY A 127 12.20 -23.68 2.59
C GLY A 127 11.19 -24.00 1.50
N GLY A 128 9.88 -24.09 1.79
CA GLY A 128 8.88 -24.32 0.75
C GLY A 128 7.46 -24.09 1.23
N LEU A 129 6.67 -23.34 0.45
CA LEU A 129 5.25 -23.12 0.67
C LEU A 129 4.51 -24.47 0.74
N VAL A 130 3.97 -24.85 1.90
CA VAL A 130 3.17 -26.08 2.03
C VAL A 130 1.93 -25.94 2.92
N LYS A 131 0.84 -26.42 2.33
CA LYS A 131 -0.47 -26.90 2.82
C LYS A 131 -1.37 -26.02 3.69
N LYS A 132 -2.54 -25.77 3.11
CA LYS A 132 -3.81 -25.48 3.77
C LYS A 132 -4.14 -26.60 4.77
N ILE A 133 -4.22 -26.27 6.05
CA ILE A 133 -4.84 -27.14 7.07
C ILE A 133 -6.30 -26.69 7.18
N ARG A 134 -7.21 -27.65 7.06
CA ARG A 134 -8.67 -27.44 7.13
C ARG A 134 -9.09 -26.98 8.52
#